data_AF-A0A8C8FKB1-F1
#
_entry.id   AF-A0A8C8FKB1-F1
#
_cell.length_a   1.000
_cell.length_b   1.000
_cell.length_c   1.000
_cell.angle_alpha   90.00
_cell.angle_beta   90.00
_cell.angle_gamma   90.00
#
_symmetry.space_group_name_H-M   'P 1'
#
loop_
_entity.id
_entity.type
_entity.pdbx_description
1 polymer ?
#
loop_
_entity_poly.entity_id
_entity_poly.type
_entity_poly.pdbx_seq_one_letter_code
_entity_poly.pdbx_strand_id
1 'polypeptide(L)'
;MSEYFSLSDCDVIGFDLDHTLCRYHLKETSRLIYESFTRYLVEHKDYDKDLLTLTPATWDFCFKGLVVDLEDGNLVKLAEDGTVLRGEGLDSKYYFYDNYFDLPGALLCGRVVDMLRKRGNEVNSDFWKDMVAAIDHNYNTSAFKEDAGWYFPSVKRDPGRYLQPCSESVKTWLRSMKSAGKVLLLITSSHSDYCRLICDQILGKDWEELFDIIITNALKPGFFSLVPQQRPFRTLVNDVEESEGLPSLDKPGWYSQGNWPHLHQLLKTMTGNPEPKVVYFGDSMRSDMFPANMFGKWETVMIVEEMEGEGVPRSDAAETYEAQVEPQEKKGKFEDQGMKAPSAPSEQWGSYFVDTHKTPGGDEESQKLTWCCHSIHKYSTMAIPSVESIADLPLDYKFPRFSPNKPCTTGYYPRPPDSLLKKCQSQSS
;
A
#
# COMPACT_ATOMS: atom_id res chain seq x y z
N MET A 1 -26.16 -8.72 -4.97
CA MET A 1 -25.25 -8.76 -3.81
C MET A 1 -25.97 -8.13 -2.62
N SER A 2 -25.66 -8.56 -1.39
CA SER A 2 -26.18 -7.94 -0.17
C SER A 2 -25.86 -6.45 -0.14
N GLU A 3 -26.68 -5.61 0.50
CA GLU A 3 -26.35 -4.18 0.71
C GLU A 3 -25.25 -3.97 1.74
N TYR A 4 -24.95 -4.99 2.56
CA TYR A 4 -23.99 -4.92 3.64
C TYR A 4 -22.95 -6.02 3.52
N PHE A 5 -21.74 -5.73 3.98
CA PHE A 5 -20.64 -6.67 4.17
C PHE A 5 -20.48 -6.97 5.67
N SER A 6 -20.14 -8.22 5.99
CA SER A 6 -19.90 -8.68 7.36
C SER A 6 -18.80 -9.74 7.36
N LEU A 7 -17.88 -9.69 8.32
CA LEU A 7 -16.80 -10.67 8.46
C LEU A 7 -17.33 -12.04 8.89
N SER A 8 -18.48 -12.07 9.58
CA SER A 8 -19.16 -13.30 9.95
C SER A 8 -19.49 -14.18 8.75
N ASP A 9 -19.73 -13.55 7.59
CA ASP A 9 -20.17 -14.22 6.36
C ASP A 9 -19.00 -14.83 5.56
N CYS A 10 -17.76 -14.55 5.96
CA CYS A 10 -16.55 -15.08 5.33
C CYS A 10 -16.03 -16.29 6.09
N ASP A 11 -15.57 -17.31 5.39
CA ASP A 11 -14.92 -18.49 5.98
C ASP A 11 -13.42 -18.24 6.21
N VAL A 12 -12.84 -17.40 5.35
CA VAL A 12 -11.40 -17.12 5.28
C VAL A 12 -11.17 -15.62 5.28
N ILE A 13 -10.20 -15.17 6.06
CA ILE A 13 -9.82 -13.76 6.19
C ILE A 13 -8.32 -13.65 5.94
N GLY A 14 -7.95 -12.98 4.85
CA GLY A 14 -6.56 -12.79 4.46
C GLY A 14 -6.11 -11.35 4.56
N PHE A 15 -4.82 -11.16 4.82
CA PHE A 15 -4.21 -9.85 4.96
C PHE A 15 -2.92 -9.77 4.14
N ASP A 16 -2.71 -8.64 3.47
CA ASP A 16 -1.35 -8.19 3.18
C ASP A 16 -0.64 -7.75 4.48
N LEU A 17 0.69 -7.70 4.44
CA LEU A 17 1.52 -7.26 5.55
C LEU A 17 1.79 -5.76 5.48
N ASP A 18 2.62 -5.36 4.52
CA ASP A 18 3.15 -4.01 4.43
C ASP A 18 2.05 -3.01 4.07
N HIS A 19 1.96 -1.89 4.80
CA HIS A 19 0.91 -0.87 4.66
C HIS A 19 -0.54 -1.36 4.87
N THR A 20 -0.73 -2.62 5.31
CA THR A 20 -2.03 -3.20 5.61
C THR A 20 -2.17 -3.57 7.09
N LEU A 21 -1.47 -4.64 7.54
CA LEU A 21 -1.34 -4.93 8.96
C LEU A 21 -0.25 -4.08 9.61
N CYS A 22 0.89 -3.94 8.93
CA CYS A 22 2.00 -3.12 9.35
C CYS A 22 1.85 -1.71 8.80
N ARG A 23 1.52 -0.74 9.65
CA ARG A 23 1.65 0.68 9.31
C ARG A 23 3.10 1.10 9.46
N TYR A 24 3.53 1.99 8.57
CA TYR A 24 4.87 2.58 8.63
C TYR A 24 4.79 4.01 9.14
N HIS A 25 5.84 4.49 9.82
CA HIS A 25 6.00 5.92 10.09
C HIS A 25 6.35 6.63 8.78
N LEU A 26 5.33 7.01 8.00
CA LEU A 26 5.50 7.44 6.60
C LEU A 26 6.55 8.55 6.41
N LYS A 27 6.65 9.52 7.33
CA LYS A 27 7.68 10.56 7.27
C LYS A 27 9.10 9.97 7.30
N GLU A 28 9.37 9.09 8.27
CA GLU A 28 10.68 8.46 8.46
C GLU A 28 11.00 7.49 7.31
N THR A 29 10.03 6.66 6.93
CA THR A 29 10.20 5.65 5.89
C THR A 29 10.36 6.28 4.51
N SER A 30 9.53 7.27 4.14
CA SER A 30 9.67 7.97 2.85
C SER A 30 10.99 8.71 2.74
N ARG A 31 11.46 9.32 3.84
CA ARG A 31 12.79 9.92 3.91
C ARG A 31 13.90 8.91 3.69
N LEU A 32 13.86 7.78 4.39
CA LEU A 32 14.85 6.72 4.24
C LEU A 32 14.90 6.19 2.80
N ILE A 33 13.74 5.94 2.19
CA ILE A 33 13.65 5.46 0.80
C ILE A 33 14.24 6.49 -0.16
N TYR A 34 13.84 7.76 -0.05
CA TYR A 34 14.36 8.84 -0.88
C TYR A 34 15.89 8.94 -0.79
N GLU A 35 16.41 8.97 0.44
CA GLU A 35 17.85 9.06 0.70
C GLU A 35 18.58 7.83 0.12
N SER A 36 18.00 6.63 0.23
CA SER A 36 18.58 5.39 -0.30
C SER A 36 18.67 5.41 -1.83
N PHE A 37 17.59 5.79 -2.52
CA PHE A 37 17.59 5.90 -3.98
C PHE A 37 18.56 7.00 -4.45
N THR A 38 18.54 8.15 -3.79
CA THR A 38 19.39 9.29 -4.15
C THR A 38 20.87 8.97 -3.99
N ARG A 39 21.25 8.30 -2.89
CA ARG A 39 22.63 7.83 -2.69
C ARG A 39 23.07 6.91 -3.81
N TYR A 40 22.23 5.98 -4.22
CA TYR A 40 22.56 5.11 -5.34
C TYR A 40 22.83 5.90 -6.64
N LEU A 41 21.98 6.89 -6.97
CA LEU A 41 22.19 7.72 -8.15
C LEU A 41 23.49 8.54 -8.08
N VAL A 42 23.80 9.11 -6.91
CA VAL A 42 25.00 9.92 -6.70
C VAL A 42 26.26 9.05 -6.73
N GLU A 43 26.26 7.91 -6.03
CA GLU A 43 27.45 7.08 -5.83
C GLU A 43 27.75 6.16 -7.01
N HIS A 44 26.73 5.71 -7.75
CA HIS A 44 26.87 4.72 -8.82
C HIS A 44 26.51 5.23 -10.21
N LYS A 45 25.82 6.36 -10.33
CA LYS A 45 25.33 6.90 -11.61
C LYS A 45 25.80 8.33 -11.90
N ASP A 46 26.66 8.90 -11.06
CA ASP A 46 27.29 10.22 -11.22
C ASP A 46 26.30 11.40 -11.26
N TYR A 47 25.16 11.26 -10.57
CA TYR A 47 24.22 12.36 -10.38
C TYR A 47 24.74 13.37 -9.35
N ASP A 48 24.25 14.62 -9.43
CA ASP A 48 24.67 15.69 -8.52
C ASP A 48 24.28 15.39 -7.07
N LYS A 49 25.19 15.69 -6.15
CA LYS A 49 24.96 15.63 -4.70
C LYS A 49 23.87 16.60 -4.24
N ASP A 50 23.54 17.62 -5.02
CA ASP A 50 22.42 18.51 -4.77
C ASP A 50 21.08 17.76 -4.59
N LEU A 51 20.92 16.57 -5.19
CA LEU A 51 19.75 15.71 -4.97
C LEU A 51 19.59 15.27 -3.51
N LEU A 52 20.66 15.18 -2.72
CA LEU A 52 20.60 14.83 -1.29
C LEU A 52 20.03 15.96 -0.42
N THR A 53 19.99 17.19 -0.93
CA THR A 53 19.46 18.35 -0.21
C THR A 53 17.97 18.47 -0.45
N LEU A 54 17.15 18.31 0.59
CA LEU A 54 15.70 18.44 0.55
C LEU A 54 15.22 19.63 1.38
N THR A 55 14.11 20.24 0.96
CA THR A 55 13.37 21.21 1.78
C THR A 55 12.02 20.61 2.20
N PRO A 56 11.39 21.11 3.27
CA PRO A 56 10.07 20.63 3.70
C PRO A 56 9.00 20.77 2.61
N ALA A 57 9.01 21.88 1.88
CA ALA A 57 8.09 22.13 0.76
C ALA A 57 8.26 21.13 -0.39
N THR A 58 9.45 20.56 -0.55
CA THR A 58 9.73 19.55 -1.57
C THR A 58 8.91 18.27 -1.33
N TRP A 59 8.57 17.95 -0.09
CA TRP A 59 7.81 16.74 0.24
C TRP A 59 6.32 16.82 -0.11
N ASP A 60 5.76 18.02 -0.32
CA ASP A 60 4.35 18.15 -0.76
C ASP A 60 4.11 17.58 -2.17
N PHE A 61 5.19 17.42 -2.94
CA PHE A 61 5.16 16.75 -4.25
C PHE A 61 4.93 15.23 -4.14
N CYS A 62 5.33 14.62 -3.01
CA CYS A 62 5.25 13.18 -2.77
C CYS A 62 3.80 12.79 -2.45
N PHE A 63 3.05 12.40 -3.47
CA PHE A 63 1.60 12.18 -3.39
C PHE A 63 1.17 10.90 -4.10
N LYS A 64 0.42 10.03 -3.41
CA LYS A 64 -0.03 8.74 -3.96
C LYS A 64 -1.04 8.94 -5.10
N GLY A 65 -0.97 8.11 -6.13
CA GLY A 65 -1.93 8.12 -7.24
C GLY A 65 -1.53 8.99 -8.43
N LEU A 66 -0.29 9.48 -8.46
CA LEU A 66 0.29 10.12 -9.64
C LEU A 66 0.77 9.08 -10.65
N VAL A 67 0.75 9.48 -11.92
CA VAL A 67 1.24 8.72 -13.06
C VAL A 67 2.40 9.48 -13.67
N VAL A 68 3.48 8.79 -14.01
CA VAL A 68 4.64 9.39 -14.67
C VAL A 68 4.68 8.94 -16.11
N ASP A 69 4.75 9.92 -16.98
CA ASP A 69 5.14 9.75 -18.37
C ASP A 69 6.65 9.49 -18.40
N LEU A 70 7.04 8.29 -18.85
CA LEU A 70 8.44 7.85 -18.85
C LEU A 70 9.26 8.43 -20.01
N GLU A 71 8.62 9.02 -21.01
CA GLU A 71 9.33 9.65 -22.14
C GLU A 71 9.68 11.10 -21.80
N ASP A 72 8.71 11.87 -21.33
CA ASP A 72 8.89 13.30 -21.05
C ASP A 72 9.23 13.61 -19.58
N GLY A 73 9.03 12.64 -18.68
CA GLY A 73 9.22 12.80 -17.24
C GLY A 73 8.12 13.61 -16.56
N ASN A 74 6.98 13.80 -17.22
CA ASN A 74 5.85 14.56 -16.69
C ASN A 74 5.07 13.71 -15.66
N LEU A 75 4.63 14.34 -14.57
CA LEU A 75 3.71 13.71 -13.64
C LEU A 75 2.29 14.22 -13.89
N VAL A 76 1.36 13.28 -14.00
CA VAL A 76 -0.05 13.56 -14.25
C VAL A 76 -0.94 12.93 -13.19
N LYS A 77 -2.05 13.61 -12.90
CA LYS A 77 -3.13 13.08 -12.08
C LYS A 77 -4.34 12.85 -12.97
N LEU A 78 -4.99 11.71 -12.86
CA LEU A 78 -6.07 11.31 -13.78
C LEU A 78 -7.44 11.35 -13.11
N ALA A 79 -8.45 11.74 -13.88
CA ALA A 79 -9.87 11.61 -13.56
C ALA A 79 -10.34 10.17 -13.77
N GLU A 80 -11.56 9.87 -13.30
CA GLU A 80 -12.19 8.55 -13.48
C GLU A 80 -12.32 8.09 -14.93
N ASP A 81 -12.43 9.03 -15.88
CA ASP A 81 -12.53 8.77 -17.33
C ASP A 81 -11.15 8.71 -18.02
N GLY A 82 -10.05 8.87 -17.26
CA GLY A 82 -8.68 8.94 -17.78
C GLY A 82 -8.25 10.34 -18.24
N THR A 83 -9.11 11.36 -18.12
CA THR A 83 -8.74 12.76 -18.43
C THR A 83 -7.64 13.23 -17.47
N VAL A 84 -6.64 13.95 -17.97
CA VAL A 84 -5.63 14.61 -17.13
C VAL A 84 -6.26 15.74 -16.32
N LEU A 85 -6.22 15.61 -14.99
CA LEU A 85 -6.63 16.65 -14.03
C LEU A 85 -5.49 17.65 -13.74
N ARG A 86 -4.24 17.18 -13.73
CA ARG A 86 -3.03 17.97 -13.49
C ARG A 86 -1.88 17.41 -14.33
N GLY A 87 -1.03 18.27 -14.90
CA GLY A 87 0.10 17.92 -15.79
C GLY A 87 -0.21 18.08 -17.28
N GLU A 88 0.79 17.86 -18.16
CA GLU A 88 0.68 17.97 -19.63
C GLU A 88 1.21 16.69 -20.32
N GLY A 89 0.58 16.29 -21.45
CA GLY A 89 1.03 15.20 -22.33
C GLY A 89 0.57 13.79 -21.93
N LEU A 90 0.16 12.97 -22.91
CA LEU A 90 -0.13 11.54 -22.77
C LEU A 90 0.14 10.81 -24.11
N ASP A 91 1.40 10.66 -24.50
CA ASP A 91 1.75 9.96 -25.77
C ASP A 91 2.58 8.66 -25.57
N SER A 92 2.83 8.23 -24.32
CA SER A 92 4.03 7.44 -23.98
C SER A 92 3.80 6.25 -23.01
N LYS A 93 4.89 5.58 -22.56
CA LYS A 93 4.84 4.53 -21.51
C LYS A 93 4.67 5.15 -20.12
N TYR A 94 3.83 4.54 -19.27
CA TYR A 94 3.49 5.09 -17.95
C TYR A 94 3.96 4.23 -16.78
N TYR A 95 4.36 4.89 -15.70
CA TYR A 95 4.54 4.28 -14.37
C TYR A 95 3.56 4.90 -13.37
N PHE A 96 2.98 4.09 -12.48
CA PHE A 96 2.04 4.58 -11.48
C PHE A 96 2.67 4.47 -10.10
N TYR A 97 2.76 5.59 -9.40
CA TYR A 97 3.20 5.63 -8.01
C TYR A 97 2.00 5.42 -7.09
N ASP A 98 1.67 4.15 -6.88
CA ASP A 98 0.53 3.71 -6.07
C ASP A 98 0.93 2.92 -4.81
N ASN A 99 2.22 2.89 -4.46
CA ASN A 99 2.76 2.27 -3.25
C ASN A 99 3.69 3.25 -2.51
N TYR A 100 3.70 3.25 -1.18
CA TYR A 100 4.61 4.12 -0.42
C TYR A 100 6.10 3.72 -0.52
N PHE A 101 6.43 2.50 -0.96
CA PHE A 101 7.81 2.05 -1.17
C PHE A 101 8.48 2.63 -2.41
N ASP A 102 7.71 3.05 -3.41
CA ASP A 102 8.23 3.68 -4.63
C ASP A 102 7.86 5.16 -4.74
N LEU A 103 6.84 5.62 -3.98
CA LEU A 103 6.35 6.99 -4.02
C LEU A 103 7.44 8.08 -3.85
N PRO A 104 8.44 7.96 -2.96
CA PRO A 104 9.52 8.94 -2.88
C PRO A 104 10.37 9.00 -4.17
N GLY A 105 10.36 7.93 -4.97
CA GLY A 105 10.92 7.90 -6.31
C GLY A 105 10.25 8.89 -7.27
N ALA A 106 8.95 9.18 -7.11
CA ALA A 106 8.24 10.18 -7.92
C ALA A 106 8.85 11.58 -7.76
N LEU A 107 9.09 11.96 -6.50
CA LEU A 107 9.78 13.20 -6.17
C LEU A 107 11.22 13.21 -6.72
N LEU A 108 11.95 12.10 -6.58
CA LEU A 108 13.31 12.01 -7.10
C LEU A 108 13.34 12.14 -8.63
N CYS A 109 12.41 11.52 -9.34
CA CYS A 109 12.23 11.68 -10.79
C CYS A 109 12.05 13.15 -11.18
N GLY A 110 11.11 13.86 -10.55
CA GLY A 110 10.88 15.28 -10.84
C GLY A 110 12.14 16.13 -10.63
N ARG A 111 12.90 15.87 -9.57
CA ARG A 111 14.15 16.58 -9.28
C ARG A 111 15.28 16.23 -10.25
N VAL A 112 15.38 14.98 -10.66
CA VAL A 112 16.33 14.53 -11.69
C VAL A 112 16.04 15.22 -13.02
N VAL A 113 14.78 15.25 -13.45
CA VAL A 113 14.34 15.94 -14.68
C VAL A 113 14.69 17.43 -14.62
N ASP A 114 14.38 18.11 -13.51
CA ASP A 114 14.75 19.52 -13.31
C ASP A 114 16.25 19.76 -13.36
N MET A 115 17.04 18.85 -12.78
CA MET A 115 18.50 18.92 -12.79
C MET A 115 19.05 18.77 -14.21
N LEU A 116 18.55 17.79 -14.98
CA LEU A 116 18.96 17.57 -16.37
C LEU A 116 18.63 18.78 -17.24
N ARG A 117 17.41 19.33 -17.12
CA ARG A 117 16.97 20.52 -17.85
C ARG A 117 17.83 21.74 -17.54
N LYS A 118 18.15 22.00 -16.26
CA LYS A 118 19.02 23.11 -15.84
C LYS A 118 20.44 23.03 -16.41
N ARG A 119 20.95 21.82 -16.65
CA ARG A 119 22.28 21.58 -17.23
C ARG A 119 22.29 21.63 -18.76
N GLY A 120 21.12 21.79 -19.39
CA GLY A 120 20.98 21.74 -20.85
C GLY A 120 21.11 20.33 -21.42
N ASN A 121 20.96 19.29 -20.57
CA ASN A 121 20.94 17.91 -21.02
C ASN A 121 19.55 17.55 -21.58
N GLU A 122 19.52 16.70 -22.60
CA GLU A 122 18.28 16.12 -23.11
C GLU A 122 17.67 15.19 -22.05
N VAL A 123 16.36 15.35 -21.78
CA VAL A 123 15.61 14.42 -20.93
C VAL A 123 15.11 13.30 -21.84
N ASN A 124 15.49 12.07 -21.53
CA ASN A 124 15.04 10.88 -22.25
C ASN A 124 14.85 9.71 -21.27
N SER A 125 14.37 8.56 -21.75
CA SER A 125 14.08 7.40 -20.90
C SER A 125 15.26 6.79 -20.12
N ASP A 126 16.51 7.25 -20.30
CA ASP A 126 17.68 6.71 -19.60
C ASP A 126 17.67 7.02 -18.10
N PHE A 127 17.18 8.20 -17.67
CA PHE A 127 17.06 8.50 -16.24
C PHE A 127 16.16 7.48 -15.54
N TRP A 128 15.13 7.00 -16.24
CA TRP A 128 14.23 5.99 -15.70
C TRP A 128 14.92 4.65 -15.48
N LYS A 129 15.86 4.26 -16.36
CA LYS A 129 16.66 3.04 -16.16
C LYS A 129 17.53 3.15 -14.89
N ASP A 130 18.06 4.34 -14.61
CA ASP A 130 18.82 4.58 -13.38
C ASP A 130 17.93 4.56 -12.13
N MET A 131 16.72 5.11 -12.22
CA MET A 131 15.71 5.03 -11.15
C MET A 131 15.31 3.58 -10.85
N VAL A 132 15.02 2.77 -11.87
CA VAL A 132 14.74 1.34 -11.71
C VAL A 132 15.93 0.63 -11.07
N ALA A 133 17.15 0.92 -11.53
CA ALA A 133 18.35 0.34 -10.92
C ALA A 133 18.53 0.74 -9.45
N ALA A 134 18.11 1.95 -9.05
CA ALA A 134 18.14 2.38 -7.65
C ALA A 134 17.11 1.63 -6.80
N ILE A 135 15.90 1.42 -7.32
CA ILE A 135 14.84 0.62 -6.67
C ILE A 135 15.30 -0.83 -6.52
N ASP A 136 15.82 -1.42 -7.60
CA ASP A 136 16.32 -2.80 -7.62
C ASP A 136 17.48 -2.99 -6.65
N HIS A 137 18.40 -2.04 -6.56
CA HIS A 137 19.48 -2.08 -5.58
C HIS A 137 18.95 -2.03 -4.14
N ASN A 138 17.96 -1.18 -3.88
CA ASN A 138 17.42 -0.97 -2.54
C ASN A 138 16.61 -2.16 -2.02
N TYR A 139 15.86 -2.82 -2.89
CA TYR A 139 14.96 -3.92 -2.56
C TYR A 139 15.41 -5.26 -3.16
N ASN A 140 16.69 -5.39 -3.49
CA ASN A 140 17.25 -6.65 -3.98
C ASN A 140 16.92 -7.79 -3.00
N THR A 141 16.53 -8.95 -3.54
CA THR A 141 16.23 -10.17 -2.79
C THR A 141 17.29 -10.54 -1.75
N SER A 142 18.58 -10.31 -1.99
CA SER A 142 19.64 -10.62 -1.02
C SER A 142 19.89 -9.50 -0.01
N ALA A 143 19.44 -8.27 -0.27
CA ALA A 143 19.86 -7.08 0.47
C ALA A 143 19.47 -7.13 1.94
N PHE A 144 18.30 -7.68 2.27
CA PHE A 144 17.94 -7.87 3.67
C PHE A 144 18.89 -8.86 4.33
N LYS A 145 19.04 -10.08 3.81
CA LYS A 145 19.92 -11.10 4.41
C LYS A 145 21.38 -10.65 4.55
N GLU A 146 21.90 -9.96 3.54
CA GLU A 146 23.30 -9.51 3.46
C GLU A 146 23.57 -8.21 4.23
N ASP A 147 22.52 -7.56 4.74
CA ASP A 147 22.61 -6.23 5.35
C ASP A 147 23.21 -5.19 4.41
N ALA A 148 22.82 -5.26 3.14
CA ALA A 148 23.33 -4.41 2.06
C ALA A 148 22.42 -3.20 1.78
N GLY A 149 23.00 -2.19 1.13
CA GLY A 149 22.30 -0.94 0.81
C GLY A 149 22.10 -0.04 2.03
N TRP A 150 21.03 0.77 2.00
CA TRP A 150 20.75 1.76 3.07
C TRP A 150 19.41 1.54 3.75
N TYR A 151 18.42 1.01 3.03
CA TYR A 151 17.07 0.79 3.57
C TYR A 151 17.05 -0.33 4.63
N PHE A 152 17.28 -1.58 4.23
CA PHE A 152 17.17 -2.72 5.16
C PHE A 152 18.11 -2.63 6.38
N PRO A 153 19.38 -2.20 6.26
CA PRO A 153 20.25 -2.03 7.43
C PRO A 153 19.72 -0.98 8.41
N SER A 154 19.11 0.10 7.91
CA SER A 154 18.51 1.13 8.75
C SER A 154 17.28 0.61 9.48
N VAL A 155 16.39 -0.11 8.77
CA VAL A 155 15.19 -0.71 9.36
C VAL A 155 15.55 -1.76 10.42
N LYS A 156 16.51 -2.65 10.13
CA LYS A 156 16.96 -3.67 11.11
C LYS A 156 17.56 -3.08 12.37
N ARG A 157 18.34 -2.00 12.24
CA ARG A 157 19.02 -1.37 13.37
C ARG A 157 18.04 -0.72 14.33
N ASP A 158 16.94 -0.17 13.81
CA ASP A 158 15.94 0.54 14.60
C ASP A 158 14.53 0.34 14.01
N PRO A 159 13.92 -0.87 14.14
CA PRO A 159 12.64 -1.17 13.50
C PRO A 159 11.52 -0.26 14.01
N GLY A 160 11.52 0.07 15.30
CA GLY A 160 10.50 0.90 15.93
C GLY A 160 10.47 2.35 15.43
N ARG A 161 11.56 2.84 14.82
CA ARG A 161 11.56 4.14 14.14
C ARG A 161 10.72 4.15 12.85
N TYR A 162 10.59 3.00 12.19
CA TYR A 162 9.96 2.90 10.87
C TYR A 162 8.64 2.15 10.89
N LEU A 163 8.46 1.21 11.82
CA LEU A 163 7.31 0.31 11.92
C LEU A 163 6.43 0.68 13.12
N GLN A 164 5.12 0.78 12.89
CA GLN A 164 4.14 1.00 13.95
C GLN A 164 3.61 -0.34 14.46
N PRO A 165 3.75 -0.65 15.76
CA PRO A 165 3.11 -1.79 16.38
C PRO A 165 1.59 -1.77 16.23
N CYS A 166 1.00 -2.95 16.05
CA CYS A 166 -0.44 -3.10 16.14
C CYS A 166 -0.89 -2.92 17.59
N SER A 167 -2.07 -2.34 17.77
CA SER A 167 -2.69 -2.24 19.08
C SER A 167 -3.04 -3.62 19.65
N GLU A 168 -3.25 -3.67 20.96
CA GLU A 168 -3.79 -4.88 21.60
C GLU A 168 -5.19 -5.24 21.09
N SER A 169 -5.96 -4.26 20.60
CA SER A 169 -7.25 -4.52 19.96
C SER A 169 -7.08 -5.36 18.69
N VAL A 170 -6.17 -4.97 17.79
CA VAL A 170 -5.88 -5.75 16.56
C VAL A 170 -5.38 -7.16 16.89
N LYS A 171 -4.47 -7.30 17.86
CA LYS A 171 -3.98 -8.63 18.28
C LYS A 171 -5.11 -9.50 18.84
N THR A 172 -5.99 -8.91 19.67
CA THR A 172 -7.16 -9.59 20.23
C THR A 172 -8.16 -9.97 19.13
N TRP A 173 -8.38 -9.08 18.18
CA TRP A 173 -9.26 -9.27 17.04
C TRP A 173 -8.80 -10.44 16.16
N LEU A 174 -7.51 -10.51 15.81
CA LEU A 174 -6.91 -11.66 15.10
C LEU A 174 -7.16 -12.98 15.85
N ARG A 175 -6.88 -13.02 17.16
CA ARG A 175 -7.14 -14.22 17.99
C ARG A 175 -8.63 -14.58 18.04
N SER A 176 -9.51 -13.58 18.08
CA SER A 176 -10.96 -13.78 18.13
C SER A 176 -11.50 -14.41 16.85
N MET A 177 -10.98 -14.01 15.68
CA MET A 177 -11.34 -14.59 14.39
C MET A 177 -10.93 -16.06 14.31
N LYS A 178 -9.71 -16.39 14.77
CA LYS A 178 -9.24 -17.77 14.86
C LYS A 178 -10.10 -18.61 15.81
N SER A 179 -10.43 -18.06 16.98
CA SER A 179 -11.29 -18.72 17.98
C SER A 179 -12.73 -18.91 17.48
N ALA A 180 -13.20 -18.05 16.59
CA ALA A 180 -14.48 -18.17 15.91
C ALA A 180 -14.47 -19.18 14.73
N GLY A 181 -13.36 -19.89 14.52
CA GLY A 181 -13.22 -20.91 13.48
C GLY A 181 -12.97 -20.36 12.08
N LYS A 182 -12.58 -19.09 11.94
CA LYS A 182 -12.15 -18.51 10.67
C LYS A 182 -10.73 -18.99 10.32
N VAL A 183 -10.46 -19.23 9.04
CA VAL A 183 -9.10 -19.48 8.55
C VAL A 183 -8.41 -18.16 8.29
N LEU A 184 -7.24 -17.94 8.90
CA LEU A 184 -6.47 -16.70 8.77
C LEU A 184 -5.27 -16.86 7.84
N LEU A 185 -5.12 -15.92 6.90
CA LEU A 185 -4.03 -15.89 5.93
C LEU A 185 -3.19 -14.61 6.08
N LEU A 186 -1.88 -14.75 5.94
CA LEU A 186 -0.96 -13.63 5.69
C LEU A 186 -0.32 -13.83 4.30
N ILE A 187 -0.47 -12.88 3.39
CA ILE A 187 0.04 -12.96 2.01
C ILE A 187 0.84 -11.70 1.68
N THR A 188 2.16 -11.78 1.77
CA THR A 188 3.08 -10.66 1.52
C THR A 188 4.05 -10.94 0.37
N SER A 189 4.39 -9.89 -0.38
CA SER A 189 5.49 -9.95 -1.36
C SER A 189 6.87 -9.85 -0.70
N SER A 190 6.95 -9.56 0.60
CA SER A 190 8.19 -9.55 1.37
C SER A 190 8.77 -10.96 1.54
N HIS A 191 10.09 -11.07 1.55
CA HIS A 191 10.79 -12.32 1.87
C HIS A 191 10.58 -12.72 3.34
N SER A 192 10.75 -14.01 3.66
CA SER A 192 10.36 -14.55 4.96
C SER A 192 11.15 -13.97 6.12
N ASP A 193 12.42 -13.66 5.93
CA ASP A 193 13.29 -13.03 6.92
C ASP A 193 12.84 -11.60 7.27
N TYR A 194 12.49 -10.80 6.27
CA TYR A 194 11.93 -9.45 6.48
C TYR A 194 10.52 -9.51 7.08
N CYS A 195 9.68 -10.44 6.63
CA CYS A 195 8.36 -10.71 7.21
C CYS A 195 8.46 -11.03 8.71
N ARG A 196 9.40 -11.88 9.13
CA ARG A 196 9.63 -12.17 10.56
C ARG A 196 10.01 -10.92 11.34
N LEU A 197 10.92 -10.09 10.83
CA LEU A 197 11.33 -8.85 11.50
C LEU A 197 10.12 -7.93 11.73
N ILE A 198 9.32 -7.72 10.69
CA ILE A 198 8.14 -6.86 10.77
C ILE A 198 7.16 -7.44 11.78
N CYS A 199 6.74 -8.69 11.60
CA CYS A 199 5.69 -9.29 12.42
C CYS A 199 6.11 -9.41 13.91
N ASP A 200 7.37 -9.71 14.20
CA ASP A 200 7.88 -9.71 15.59
C ASP A 200 7.77 -8.30 16.20
N GLN A 201 8.15 -7.27 15.44
CA GLN A 201 8.04 -5.87 15.88
C GLN A 201 6.59 -5.43 16.09
N ILE A 202 5.65 -5.83 15.21
CA ILE A 202 4.30 -5.28 15.21
C ILE A 202 3.26 -6.11 15.97
N LEU A 203 3.41 -7.43 16.02
CA LEU A 203 2.47 -8.37 16.62
C LEU A 203 3.07 -9.10 17.83
N GLY A 204 4.39 -9.15 17.94
CA GLY A 204 5.14 -9.85 19.00
C GLY A 204 5.60 -11.25 18.60
N LYS A 205 6.34 -11.91 19.48
CA LYS A 205 7.08 -13.16 19.17
C LYS A 205 6.21 -14.34 18.71
N ASP A 206 4.99 -14.44 19.22
CA ASP A 206 4.09 -15.56 18.94
C ASP A 206 3.14 -15.26 17.76
N TRP A 207 3.51 -14.30 16.90
CA TRP A 207 2.66 -13.87 15.79
C TRP A 207 2.33 -14.98 14.80
N GLU A 208 3.23 -15.95 14.61
CA GLU A 208 3.01 -17.06 13.66
C GLU A 208 1.76 -17.86 14.04
N GLU A 209 1.42 -17.92 15.34
CA GLU A 209 0.22 -18.61 15.84
C GLU A 209 -1.08 -17.88 15.47
N LEU A 210 -1.02 -16.60 15.08
CA LEU A 210 -2.19 -15.82 14.67
C LEU A 210 -2.71 -16.25 13.29
N PHE A 211 -1.87 -16.85 12.45
CA PHE A 211 -2.21 -17.21 11.07
C PHE A 211 -2.20 -18.73 10.89
N ASP A 212 -3.06 -19.24 10.03
CA ASP A 212 -3.05 -20.66 9.65
C ASP A 212 -2.16 -20.89 8.42
N ILE A 213 -2.11 -19.92 7.51
CA ILE A 213 -1.27 -19.98 6.32
C ILE A 213 -0.52 -18.65 6.19
N ILE A 214 0.81 -18.74 6.05
CA ILE A 214 1.68 -17.60 5.79
C ILE A 214 2.32 -17.81 4.42
N ILE A 215 2.15 -16.85 3.52
CA ILE A 215 2.71 -16.86 2.17
C ILE A 215 3.62 -15.64 2.02
N THR A 216 4.92 -15.88 1.91
CA THR A 216 5.94 -14.85 1.67
C THR A 216 6.41 -14.88 0.23
N ASN A 217 7.06 -13.82 -0.23
CA ASN A 217 7.48 -13.66 -1.63
C ASN A 217 6.33 -14.03 -2.59
N ALA A 218 5.11 -13.58 -2.30
CA ALA A 218 3.91 -13.96 -3.05
C ALA A 218 3.96 -13.48 -4.51
N LEU A 219 4.80 -12.49 -4.84
CA LEU A 219 4.96 -11.91 -6.18
C LEU A 219 3.62 -11.44 -6.77
N LYS A 220 2.85 -10.72 -5.95
CA LYS A 220 1.60 -10.07 -6.37
C LYS A 220 1.89 -9.02 -7.46
N PRO A 221 0.99 -8.83 -8.45
CA PRO A 221 -0.31 -9.47 -8.62
C PRO A 221 -0.24 -10.89 -9.22
N GLY A 222 0.96 -11.38 -9.56
CA GLY A 222 1.15 -12.67 -10.24
C GLY A 222 0.59 -13.87 -9.48
N PHE A 223 0.58 -13.84 -8.14
CA PHE A 223 -0.11 -14.81 -7.30
C PHE A 223 -1.57 -15.05 -7.72
N PHE A 224 -2.25 -13.99 -8.15
CA PHE A 224 -3.66 -14.01 -8.52
C PHE A 224 -3.87 -14.23 -10.03
N SER A 225 -3.02 -13.63 -10.86
CA SER A 225 -3.28 -13.49 -12.29
C SER A 225 -2.57 -14.51 -13.17
N LEU A 226 -1.46 -15.10 -12.71
CA LEU A 226 -0.68 -16.05 -13.50
C LEU A 226 -1.22 -17.47 -13.38
N VAL A 227 -0.93 -18.29 -14.40
CA VAL A 227 -1.36 -19.70 -14.40
C VAL A 227 -0.54 -20.51 -13.38
N PRO A 228 -1.15 -21.48 -12.68
CA PRO A 228 -0.50 -22.19 -11.57
C PRO A 228 0.87 -22.81 -11.91
N GLN A 229 1.05 -23.36 -13.12
CA GLN A 229 2.30 -24.01 -13.53
C GLN A 229 3.48 -23.03 -13.62
N GLN A 230 3.22 -21.72 -13.74
CA GLN A 230 4.26 -20.70 -13.76
C GLN A 230 4.70 -20.29 -12.33
N ARG A 231 3.92 -20.63 -11.30
CA ARG A 231 4.12 -20.18 -9.92
C ARG A 231 3.77 -21.30 -8.93
N PRO A 232 4.57 -22.37 -8.84
CA PRO A 232 4.37 -23.39 -7.81
C PRO A 232 4.64 -22.79 -6.42
N PHE A 233 3.97 -23.33 -5.40
CA PHE A 233 4.34 -23.05 -4.02
C PHE A 233 5.70 -23.66 -3.69
N ARG A 234 6.43 -23.06 -2.75
CA ARG A 234 7.69 -23.60 -2.25
C ARG A 234 7.65 -23.66 -0.73
N THR A 235 8.34 -24.64 -0.16
CA THR A 235 8.69 -24.68 1.26
C THR A 235 9.98 -23.89 1.52
N LEU A 236 10.19 -23.55 2.79
CA LEU A 236 11.35 -22.78 3.24
C LEU A 236 12.10 -23.57 4.31
N VAL A 237 13.43 -23.61 4.21
CA VAL A 237 14.32 -24.12 5.25
C VAL A 237 15.31 -23.02 5.62
N ASN A 238 15.26 -22.54 6.86
CA ASN A 238 16.06 -21.39 7.33
C ASN A 238 15.93 -20.16 6.40
N ASP A 239 14.69 -19.81 6.04
CA ASP A 239 14.36 -18.69 5.15
C ASP A 239 14.93 -18.80 3.72
N VAL A 240 15.33 -20.01 3.30
CA VAL A 240 15.75 -20.30 1.93
C VAL A 240 14.71 -21.17 1.24
N GLU A 241 14.26 -20.75 0.06
CA GLU A 241 13.30 -21.50 -0.75
C GLU A 241 13.91 -22.81 -1.24
N GLU A 242 13.16 -23.90 -1.08
CA GLU A 242 13.53 -25.17 -1.71
C GLU A 242 13.39 -25.09 -3.23
N SER A 243 14.29 -25.75 -3.95
CA SER A 243 14.37 -25.69 -5.42
C SER A 243 13.18 -26.37 -6.11
N GLU A 244 12.61 -27.39 -5.48
CA GLU A 244 11.44 -28.10 -6.00
C GLU A 244 10.15 -27.38 -5.61
N GLY A 245 9.28 -27.15 -6.59
CA GLY A 245 7.96 -26.59 -6.36
C GLY A 245 6.97 -27.67 -5.94
N LEU A 246 6.04 -27.31 -5.06
CA LEU A 246 4.95 -28.17 -4.63
C LEU A 246 3.88 -28.29 -5.72
N PRO A 247 3.45 -29.51 -6.07
CA PRO A 247 2.35 -29.72 -7.03
C PRO A 247 0.99 -29.35 -6.45
N SER A 248 0.80 -29.44 -5.13
CA SER A 248 -0.41 -29.10 -4.38
C SER A 248 -0.08 -28.67 -2.95
N LEU A 249 -1.06 -28.10 -2.26
CA LEU A 249 -1.00 -27.80 -0.83
C LEU A 249 -1.98 -28.71 -0.07
N ASP A 250 -1.46 -29.50 0.87
CA ASP A 250 -2.27 -30.50 1.60
C ASP A 250 -2.53 -30.14 3.07
N LYS A 251 -1.82 -29.14 3.60
CA LYS A 251 -1.90 -28.72 5.01
C LYS A 251 -1.63 -27.21 5.17
N PRO A 252 -2.09 -26.59 6.28
CA PRO A 252 -1.66 -25.25 6.65
C PRO A 252 -0.15 -25.18 6.92
N GLY A 253 0.40 -23.97 6.88
CA GLY A 253 1.81 -23.72 7.15
C GLY A 253 2.38 -22.48 6.46
N TRP A 254 3.71 -22.39 6.47
CA TRP A 254 4.46 -21.32 5.82
C TRP A 254 4.92 -21.77 4.43
N TYR A 255 4.58 -20.98 3.41
CA TYR A 255 4.99 -21.18 2.04
C TYR A 255 5.61 -19.92 1.42
N SER A 256 6.33 -20.12 0.32
CA SER A 256 6.84 -19.04 -0.53
C SER A 256 6.22 -19.11 -1.93
N GLN A 257 6.04 -17.96 -2.57
CA GLN A 257 5.44 -17.82 -3.90
C GLN A 257 4.02 -18.41 -4.00
N GLY A 258 3.77 -19.29 -4.99
CA GLY A 258 2.50 -19.96 -5.19
C GLY A 258 1.47 -19.18 -5.99
N ASN A 259 0.23 -19.66 -5.91
CA ASN A 259 -0.89 -19.15 -6.69
C ASN A 259 -2.23 -19.36 -5.97
N TRP A 260 -3.18 -18.46 -6.21
CA TRP A 260 -4.49 -18.50 -5.55
C TRP A 260 -5.31 -19.77 -5.86
N PRO A 261 -5.27 -20.41 -7.05
CA PRO A 261 -6.07 -21.61 -7.30
C PRO A 261 -5.64 -22.80 -6.44
N HIS A 262 -4.33 -23.01 -6.26
CA HIS A 262 -3.82 -24.06 -5.38
C HIS A 262 -4.12 -23.77 -3.91
N LEU A 263 -3.98 -22.50 -3.47
CA LEU A 263 -4.42 -22.08 -2.14
C LEU A 263 -5.91 -22.37 -1.94
N HIS A 264 -6.75 -22.04 -2.93
CA HIS A 264 -8.18 -22.24 -2.85
C HIS A 264 -8.56 -23.71 -2.67
N GLN A 265 -7.81 -24.66 -3.26
CA GLN A 265 -8.03 -26.09 -3.01
C GLN A 265 -7.76 -26.48 -1.55
N LEU A 266 -6.68 -25.97 -0.96
CA LEU A 266 -6.41 -26.19 0.47
C LEU A 266 -7.52 -25.57 1.34
N LEU A 267 -7.98 -24.36 1.01
CA LEU A 267 -9.05 -23.68 1.76
C LEU A 267 -10.36 -24.48 1.73
N LYS A 268 -10.70 -25.16 0.63
CA LYS A 268 -11.87 -26.05 0.58
C LYS A 268 -11.77 -27.18 1.60
N THR A 269 -10.61 -27.81 1.69
CA THR A 269 -10.37 -28.89 2.65
C THR A 269 -10.39 -28.37 4.09
N MET A 270 -9.76 -27.22 4.36
CA MET A 270 -9.68 -26.65 5.70
C MET A 270 -11.03 -26.17 6.24
N THR A 271 -11.85 -25.58 5.38
CA THR A 271 -13.17 -25.04 5.78
C THR A 271 -14.29 -26.09 5.69
N GLY A 272 -14.07 -27.20 4.99
CA GLY A 272 -15.12 -28.15 4.63
C GLY A 272 -16.17 -27.57 3.67
N ASN A 273 -15.94 -26.38 3.12
CA ASN A 273 -16.84 -25.70 2.19
C ASN A 273 -16.27 -25.83 0.76
N PRO A 274 -17.03 -26.33 -0.24
CA PRO A 274 -16.55 -26.40 -1.62
C PRO A 274 -16.35 -25.03 -2.28
N GLU A 275 -16.95 -23.97 -1.74
CA GLU A 275 -16.83 -22.58 -2.21
C GLU A 275 -16.62 -21.64 -1.01
N PRO A 276 -15.44 -21.69 -0.36
CA PRO A 276 -15.16 -20.89 0.81
C PRO A 276 -15.19 -19.40 0.45
N LYS A 277 -15.92 -18.61 1.24
CA LYS A 277 -15.97 -17.16 1.07
C LYS A 277 -14.73 -16.53 1.68
N VAL A 278 -13.97 -15.82 0.85
CA VAL A 278 -12.73 -15.15 1.25
C VAL A 278 -12.93 -13.64 1.25
N VAL A 279 -12.48 -12.98 2.31
CA VAL A 279 -12.20 -11.54 2.30
C VAL A 279 -10.70 -11.31 2.38
N TYR A 280 -10.19 -10.34 1.61
CA TYR A 280 -8.78 -9.97 1.61
C TYR A 280 -8.58 -8.47 1.86
N PHE A 281 -7.73 -8.15 2.82
CA PHE A 281 -7.32 -6.81 3.19
C PHE A 281 -6.00 -6.48 2.50
N GLY A 282 -5.91 -5.30 1.87
CA GLY A 282 -4.71 -4.84 1.19
C GLY A 282 -4.74 -3.34 0.90
N ASP A 283 -3.60 -2.73 0.65
CA ASP A 283 -3.46 -1.28 0.41
C ASP A 283 -3.18 -0.94 -1.06
N SER A 284 -2.79 -1.94 -1.87
CA SER A 284 -2.48 -1.74 -3.28
C SER A 284 -3.66 -2.09 -4.18
N MET A 285 -4.08 -1.11 -4.99
CA MET A 285 -5.10 -1.35 -6.02
C MET A 285 -4.64 -2.40 -7.03
N ARG A 286 -3.36 -2.36 -7.45
CA ARG A 286 -2.81 -3.23 -8.50
C ARG A 286 -2.40 -4.60 -8.00
N SER A 287 -1.81 -4.67 -6.82
CA SER A 287 -1.24 -5.91 -6.28
C SER A 287 -2.26 -6.71 -5.48
N ASP A 288 -3.26 -6.05 -4.87
CA ASP A 288 -4.22 -6.69 -3.96
C ASP A 288 -5.65 -6.60 -4.48
N MET A 289 -6.22 -5.40 -4.56
CA MET A 289 -7.67 -5.22 -4.72
C MET A 289 -8.18 -5.69 -6.08
N PHE A 290 -7.68 -5.11 -7.17
CA PHE A 290 -8.04 -5.52 -8.53
C PHE A 290 -7.85 -7.02 -8.75
N PRO A 291 -6.67 -7.61 -8.48
CA PRO A 291 -6.46 -9.02 -8.79
C PRO A 291 -7.25 -9.98 -7.90
N ALA A 292 -7.38 -9.72 -6.58
CA ALA A 292 -8.16 -10.58 -5.69
C ALA A 292 -9.65 -10.55 -6.06
N ASN A 293 -10.19 -9.38 -6.41
CA ASN A 293 -11.56 -9.22 -6.88
C ASN A 293 -11.78 -9.88 -8.25
N MET A 294 -10.90 -9.61 -9.22
CA MET A 294 -11.11 -10.02 -10.61
C MET A 294 -10.85 -11.50 -10.85
N PHE A 295 -9.77 -12.04 -10.28
CA PHE A 295 -9.35 -13.43 -10.50
C PHE A 295 -9.86 -14.35 -9.40
N GLY A 296 -9.66 -13.96 -8.14
CA GLY A 296 -10.08 -14.77 -6.97
C GLY A 296 -11.57 -14.70 -6.67
N LYS A 297 -12.28 -13.65 -7.13
CA LYS A 297 -13.68 -13.34 -6.75
C LYS A 297 -13.85 -13.15 -5.23
N TRP A 298 -12.80 -12.67 -4.57
CA TRP A 298 -12.81 -12.42 -3.14
C TRP A 298 -13.51 -11.10 -2.83
N GLU A 299 -14.14 -11.00 -1.66
CA GLU A 299 -14.49 -9.70 -1.08
C GLU A 299 -13.18 -8.98 -0.73
N THR A 300 -13.13 -7.66 -0.88
CA THR A 300 -11.88 -6.89 -0.78
C THR A 300 -12.08 -5.67 0.11
N VAL A 301 -11.27 -5.54 1.16
CA VAL A 301 -11.27 -4.37 2.04
C VAL A 301 -10.00 -3.59 1.78
N MET A 302 -10.15 -2.38 1.22
CA MET A 302 -8.99 -1.56 0.91
C MET A 302 -8.57 -0.73 2.11
N ILE A 303 -7.28 -0.80 2.45
CA ILE A 303 -6.65 0.11 3.40
C ILE A 303 -6.24 1.39 2.66
N VAL A 304 -6.76 2.53 3.13
CA VAL A 304 -6.57 3.84 2.48
C VAL A 304 -6.17 4.88 3.53
N GLU A 305 -4.88 4.95 3.87
CA GLU A 305 -4.36 5.89 4.87
C GLU A 305 -4.68 7.36 4.54
N GLU A 306 -4.89 7.69 3.25
CA GLU A 306 -5.29 9.03 2.79
C GLU A 306 -6.62 9.51 3.38
N MET A 307 -7.47 8.58 3.84
CA MET A 307 -8.72 8.93 4.53
C MET A 307 -8.45 9.76 5.80
N GLU A 308 -7.38 9.43 6.55
CA GLU A 308 -7.02 10.16 7.78
C GLU A 308 -6.61 11.60 7.47
N GLY A 309 -5.89 11.81 6.35
CA GLY A 309 -5.54 13.14 5.85
C GLY A 309 -6.75 13.97 5.43
N GLU A 310 -7.90 13.33 5.18
CA GLU A 310 -9.15 13.97 4.77
C GLU A 310 -10.23 13.93 5.85
N GLY A 311 -9.79 14.09 7.10
CA GLY A 311 -10.65 14.35 8.25
C GLY A 311 -11.33 13.10 8.82
N VAL A 312 -11.03 11.91 8.33
CA VAL A 312 -11.47 10.67 8.96
C VAL A 312 -10.65 10.46 10.25
N PRO A 313 -11.29 10.28 11.41
CA PRO A 313 -10.56 10.15 12.67
C PRO A 313 -9.75 8.84 12.70
N ARG A 314 -8.62 8.90 13.42
CA ARG A 314 -7.87 7.70 13.81
C ARG A 314 -8.64 6.97 14.91
N SER A 315 -8.37 5.69 15.11
CA SER A 315 -8.92 4.99 16.27
C SER A 315 -8.27 5.51 17.56
N ASP A 316 -9.01 5.51 18.67
CA ASP A 316 -8.49 5.91 19.99
C ASP A 316 -7.21 5.13 20.36
N ALA A 317 -7.14 3.86 19.93
CA ALA A 317 -5.97 3.00 20.12
C ALA A 317 -4.73 3.49 19.35
N ALA A 318 -4.91 3.97 18.11
CA ALA A 318 -3.82 4.54 17.31
C ALA A 318 -3.36 5.90 17.86
N GLU A 319 -4.29 6.75 18.31
CA GLU A 319 -3.97 8.07 18.90
C GLU A 319 -3.20 7.94 20.22
N THR A 320 -3.61 7.00 21.07
CA THR A 320 -2.95 6.73 22.36
C THR A 320 -1.50 6.28 22.16
N TYR A 321 -1.21 5.52 21.10
CA TYR A 321 0.14 5.07 20.80
C TYR A 321 1.03 6.22 20.31
N GLU A 322 0.57 7.06 19.36
CA GLU A 322 1.35 8.22 18.91
C GLU A 322 1.73 9.15 20.07
N ALA A 323 0.80 9.38 21.00
CA ALA A 323 1.07 10.16 22.20
C ALA A 323 2.10 9.52 23.16
N GLN A 324 2.27 8.19 23.12
CA GLN A 324 3.26 7.46 23.93
C GLN A 324 4.62 7.35 23.24
N VAL A 325 4.66 7.42 21.91
CA VAL A 325 5.86 7.21 21.10
C VAL A 325 6.52 8.52 20.70
N GLU A 326 5.82 9.65 20.73
CA GLU A 326 6.46 10.97 20.74
C GLU A 326 7.45 11.04 21.92
N PRO A 327 8.77 11.04 21.68
CA PRO A 327 9.72 10.96 22.78
C PRO A 327 9.72 12.27 23.57
N GLN A 328 9.43 12.22 24.88
CA GLN A 328 9.66 13.35 25.78
C GLN A 328 11.16 13.68 26.00
N GLU A 329 12.10 12.90 25.44
CA GLU A 329 13.53 13.13 25.64
C GLU A 329 14.31 13.35 24.33
N LYS A 330 14.76 14.61 24.19
CA LYS A 330 15.79 15.13 23.28
C LYS A 330 15.56 14.88 21.79
N LYS A 331 14.97 15.89 21.13
CA LYS A 331 15.19 16.26 19.71
C LYS A 331 16.67 16.12 19.35
N GLY A 332 17.08 14.93 18.92
CA GLY A 332 18.45 14.65 18.53
C GLY A 332 18.73 15.23 17.16
N LYS A 333 19.04 16.53 17.06
CA LYS A 333 19.49 17.29 15.85
C LYS A 333 18.68 17.16 14.54
N PHE A 334 17.76 16.22 14.41
CA PHE A 334 16.79 16.13 13.34
C PHE A 334 15.49 16.71 13.91
N GLU A 335 15.39 18.04 13.84
CA GLU A 335 14.12 18.71 14.04
C GLU A 335 13.10 18.12 13.06
N ASP A 336 11.86 17.87 13.50
CA ASP A 336 10.73 17.67 12.61
C ASP A 336 10.69 18.88 11.67
N GLN A 337 11.27 18.72 10.47
CA GLN A 337 11.48 19.84 9.55
C GLN A 337 10.16 20.33 8.94
N GLY A 338 9.00 19.88 9.43
CA GLY A 338 7.70 20.20 8.82
C GLY A 338 7.44 19.39 7.56
N MET A 339 8.02 18.19 7.44
CA MET A 339 7.66 17.25 6.39
C MET A 339 6.22 16.79 6.61
N LYS A 340 5.40 16.99 5.58
CA LYS A 340 4.03 16.49 5.52
C LYS A 340 4.03 14.97 5.28
N ALA A 341 3.08 14.27 5.89
CA ALA A 341 2.90 12.85 5.60
C ALA A 341 2.42 12.68 4.14
N PRO A 342 2.98 11.74 3.36
CA PRO A 342 2.56 11.47 1.99
C PRO A 342 1.08 11.09 1.82
N SER A 343 0.43 10.64 2.90
CA SER A 343 -1.01 10.36 2.95
C SER A 343 -1.88 11.62 3.13
N ALA A 344 -1.30 12.78 3.44
CA ALA A 344 -2.05 14.01 3.64
C ALA A 344 -2.37 14.73 2.30
N PRO A 345 -3.48 15.50 2.21
CA PRO A 345 -3.91 16.15 0.97
C PRO A 345 -2.88 17.17 0.52
N SER A 346 -2.36 17.09 -0.70
CA SER A 346 -1.28 17.94 -1.21
C SER A 346 -1.74 19.38 -1.52
N GLU A 347 -0.89 20.38 -1.28
CA GLU A 347 -1.16 21.75 -1.75
C GLU A 347 -1.02 21.83 -3.29
N GLN A 348 -0.09 21.07 -3.86
CA GLN A 348 0.16 20.99 -5.29
C GLN A 348 -0.82 20.08 -6.03
N TRP A 349 -1.20 18.94 -5.44
CA TRP A 349 -2.00 17.91 -6.09
C TRP A 349 -3.43 17.80 -5.56
N GLY A 350 -3.78 18.53 -4.50
CA GLY A 350 -5.12 18.51 -3.91
C GLY A 350 -5.44 17.19 -3.20
N SER A 351 -6.72 16.80 -3.25
CA SER A 351 -7.27 15.62 -2.58
C SER A 351 -6.97 14.32 -3.33
N TYR A 352 -6.83 13.21 -2.60
CA TYR A 352 -6.65 11.87 -3.21
C TYR A 352 -7.92 11.38 -3.91
N PHE A 353 -9.09 11.79 -3.41
CA PHE A 353 -10.38 11.26 -3.86
C PHE A 353 -11.07 12.11 -4.93
N VAL A 354 -10.93 13.44 -4.86
CA VAL A 354 -11.61 14.39 -5.74
C VAL A 354 -10.63 15.45 -6.25
N ASP A 355 -10.76 15.88 -7.49
CA ASP A 355 -10.09 17.07 -8.00
C ASP A 355 -11.02 17.94 -8.84
N THR A 356 -10.60 19.18 -9.08
CA THR A 356 -11.34 20.13 -9.91
C THR A 356 -10.74 20.15 -11.31
N HIS A 357 -11.58 19.89 -12.32
CA HIS A 357 -11.21 20.04 -13.72
C HIS A 357 -11.70 21.38 -14.25
N LYS A 358 -10.78 22.17 -14.82
CA LYS A 358 -11.08 23.39 -15.59
C LYS A 358 -11.05 23.08 -17.08
N THR A 359 -12.18 23.28 -17.76
CA THR A 359 -12.22 23.09 -19.21
C THR A 359 -11.43 24.22 -19.89
N PRO A 360 -10.51 23.93 -20.83
CA PRO A 360 -9.77 24.98 -21.53
C PRO A 360 -10.72 25.94 -22.24
N GLY A 361 -10.70 27.22 -21.84
CA GLY A 361 -11.53 28.28 -22.42
C GLY A 361 -12.95 28.43 -21.84
N GLY A 362 -13.29 27.74 -20.76
CA GLY A 362 -14.56 27.93 -20.02
C GLY A 362 -14.33 28.32 -18.55
N ASP A 363 -15.27 29.10 -17.99
CA ASP A 363 -15.26 29.53 -16.59
C ASP A 363 -15.86 28.46 -15.63
N GLU A 364 -16.36 27.34 -16.15
CA GLU A 364 -16.99 26.29 -15.35
C GLU A 364 -15.96 25.30 -14.77
N GLU A 365 -15.84 25.31 -13.45
CA GLU A 365 -15.11 24.30 -12.67
C GLU A 365 -16.03 23.11 -12.35
N SER A 366 -15.61 21.90 -12.72
CA SER A 366 -16.34 20.67 -12.37
C SER A 366 -15.51 19.78 -11.45
N GLN A 367 -16.09 19.35 -10.33
CA GLN A 367 -15.44 18.39 -9.44
C GLN A 367 -15.59 16.98 -9.99
N LYS A 368 -14.46 16.31 -10.26
CA LYS A 368 -14.39 14.93 -10.76
C LYS A 368 -13.81 14.00 -9.70
N LEU A 369 -14.25 12.74 -9.70
CA LEU A 369 -13.55 11.69 -8.96
C LEU A 369 -12.19 11.43 -9.61
N THR A 370 -11.18 11.19 -8.79
CA THR A 370 -9.87 10.75 -9.28
C THR A 370 -9.96 9.30 -9.77
N TRP A 371 -9.03 8.91 -10.63
CA TRP A 371 -8.87 7.51 -11.06
C TRP A 371 -8.71 6.55 -9.87
N CYS A 372 -7.97 6.97 -8.84
CA CYS A 372 -7.80 6.21 -7.61
C CYS A 372 -9.13 5.99 -6.88
N CYS A 373 -9.93 7.04 -6.69
CA CYS A 373 -11.25 6.93 -6.07
C CYS A 373 -12.18 6.02 -6.85
N HIS A 374 -12.22 6.19 -8.18
CA HIS A 374 -13.02 5.35 -9.06
C HIS A 374 -12.62 3.87 -8.94
N SER A 375 -11.31 3.60 -8.90
CA SER A 375 -10.79 2.24 -8.77
C SER A 375 -11.17 1.60 -7.43
N ILE A 376 -11.14 2.36 -6.33
CA ILE A 376 -11.62 1.92 -5.01
C ILE A 376 -13.09 1.49 -5.11
N HIS A 377 -13.97 2.36 -5.65
CA HIS A 377 -15.40 2.05 -5.76
C HIS A 377 -15.70 0.82 -6.62
N LYS A 378 -14.84 0.55 -7.61
CA LYS A 378 -15.04 -0.51 -8.58
C LYS A 378 -14.53 -1.88 -8.13
N TYR A 379 -13.40 -1.92 -7.43
CA TYR A 379 -12.69 -3.17 -7.13
C TYR A 379 -12.63 -3.51 -5.64
N SER A 380 -13.14 -2.64 -4.77
CA SER A 380 -13.23 -2.87 -3.33
C SER A 380 -14.68 -3.09 -2.89
N THR A 381 -14.88 -3.93 -1.88
CA THR A 381 -16.15 -4.08 -1.17
C THR A 381 -16.40 -2.86 -0.27
N MET A 382 -15.37 -2.44 0.46
CA MET A 382 -15.38 -1.25 1.32
C MET A 382 -13.95 -0.72 1.50
N ALA A 383 -13.81 0.48 2.07
CA ALA A 383 -12.52 1.09 2.39
C ALA A 383 -12.47 1.58 3.85
N ILE A 384 -11.32 1.39 4.49
CA ILE A 384 -11.00 1.83 5.86
C ILE A 384 -9.61 2.47 5.90
N PRO A 385 -9.32 3.41 6.83
CA PRO A 385 -7.99 3.99 6.92
C PRO A 385 -6.93 3.02 7.45
N SER A 386 -7.35 2.07 8.29
CA SER A 386 -6.48 1.07 8.91
C SER A 386 -7.31 -0.08 9.49
N VAL A 387 -6.70 -1.24 9.71
CA VAL A 387 -7.34 -2.38 10.41
C VAL A 387 -7.78 -2.01 11.83
N GLU A 388 -7.07 -1.09 12.48
CA GLU A 388 -7.41 -0.53 13.79
C GLU A 388 -8.82 0.07 13.83
N SER A 389 -9.32 0.55 12.70
CA SER A 389 -10.64 1.19 12.62
C SER A 389 -11.79 0.21 12.88
N ILE A 390 -11.56 -1.09 12.72
CA ILE A 390 -12.61 -2.11 12.82
C ILE A 390 -12.31 -3.21 13.85
N ALA A 391 -11.13 -3.19 14.48
CA ALA A 391 -10.67 -4.26 15.36
C ALA A 391 -11.54 -4.45 16.61
N ASP A 392 -12.16 -3.37 17.12
CA ASP A 392 -13.07 -3.42 18.27
C ASP A 392 -14.52 -3.80 17.90
N LEU A 393 -14.82 -4.00 16.62
CA LEU A 393 -16.17 -4.33 16.18
C LEU A 393 -16.42 -5.84 16.19
N PRO A 394 -17.65 -6.28 16.49
CA PRO A 394 -17.99 -7.69 16.41
C PRO A 394 -17.96 -8.17 14.95
N LEU A 395 -17.67 -9.45 14.73
CA LEU A 395 -17.54 -10.01 13.39
C LEU A 395 -18.83 -9.95 12.56
N ASP A 396 -20.00 -9.89 13.21
CA ASP A 396 -21.31 -9.75 12.57
C ASP A 396 -21.73 -8.28 12.31
N TYR A 397 -20.83 -7.32 12.55
CA TYR A 397 -21.06 -5.92 12.22
C TYR A 397 -21.32 -5.75 10.72
N LYS A 398 -22.34 -4.94 10.40
CA LYS A 398 -22.80 -4.73 9.03
C LYS A 398 -22.23 -3.44 8.45
N PHE A 399 -21.18 -3.58 7.65
CA PHE A 399 -20.58 -2.47 6.92
C PHE A 399 -21.37 -2.17 5.64
N PRO A 400 -21.66 -0.90 5.33
CA PRO A 400 -22.15 -0.54 4.01
C PRO A 400 -21.08 -0.86 2.97
N ARG A 401 -21.47 -1.41 1.82
CA ARG A 401 -20.54 -1.70 0.71
C ARG A 401 -20.62 -0.69 -0.43
N PHE A 402 -19.55 -0.56 -1.20
CA PHE A 402 -19.58 0.19 -2.45
C PHE A 402 -20.62 -0.40 -3.42
N SER A 403 -21.32 0.48 -4.12
CA SER A 403 -22.32 0.09 -5.12
C SER A 403 -22.55 1.21 -6.13
N PRO A 404 -22.63 0.91 -7.44
CA PRO A 404 -22.97 1.91 -8.47
C PRO A 404 -24.33 2.58 -8.25
N ASN A 405 -25.23 1.96 -7.49
CA ASN A 405 -26.59 2.44 -7.24
C ASN A 405 -26.72 3.24 -5.93
N LYS A 406 -25.61 3.46 -5.22
CA LYS A 406 -25.58 4.20 -3.94
C LYS A 406 -24.73 5.47 -4.13
N PRO A 407 -24.90 6.49 -3.26
CA PRO A 407 -24.02 7.67 -3.28
C PRO A 407 -22.55 7.27 -3.18
N CYS A 408 -21.68 8.04 -3.85
CA CYS A 408 -20.21 7.83 -3.85
C CYS A 408 -19.57 7.93 -2.46
N THR A 409 -20.33 8.33 -1.43
CA THR A 409 -19.94 8.37 -0.02
C THR A 409 -20.26 7.06 0.72
N THR A 410 -21.02 6.14 0.13
CA THR A 410 -21.29 4.82 0.72
C THR A 410 -20.06 3.91 0.57
N GLY A 411 -19.78 3.04 1.53
CA GLY A 411 -18.69 2.05 1.43
C GLY A 411 -17.40 2.46 2.17
N TYR A 412 -17.37 3.65 2.76
CA TYR A 412 -16.29 4.10 3.63
C TYR A 412 -16.64 3.92 5.10
N TYR A 413 -15.67 3.45 5.89
CA TYR A 413 -15.80 3.34 7.35
C TYR A 413 -14.54 3.90 8.04
N PRO A 414 -14.66 4.61 9.19
CA PRO A 414 -15.88 4.90 9.95
C PRO A 414 -16.79 5.96 9.29
N ARG A 415 -16.24 6.76 8.39
CA ARG A 415 -16.99 7.73 7.59
C ARG A 415 -16.27 8.05 6.26
N PRO A 416 -16.93 8.74 5.33
CA PRO A 416 -16.31 9.14 4.06
C PRO A 416 -15.31 10.30 4.23
N PRO A 417 -14.29 10.39 3.35
CA PRO A 417 -13.39 11.55 3.23
C PRO A 417 -14.11 12.89 3.04
N ASP A 418 -13.53 13.96 3.57
CA ASP A 418 -14.12 15.31 3.50
C ASP A 418 -14.31 15.85 2.09
N SER A 419 -13.39 15.56 1.17
CA SER A 419 -13.54 16.01 -0.23
C SER A 419 -14.77 15.40 -0.92
N LEU A 420 -15.05 14.12 -0.64
CA LEU A 420 -16.22 13.42 -1.17
C LEU A 420 -17.52 13.96 -0.57
N LEU A 421 -17.53 14.25 0.73
CA LEU A 421 -18.68 14.89 1.38
C LEU A 421 -18.97 16.27 0.78
N LYS A 422 -17.94 17.11 0.61
CA LYS A 422 -18.08 18.43 -0.02
C LYS A 422 -18.62 18.35 -1.44
N LYS A 423 -18.11 17.41 -2.24
CA LYS A 423 -18.60 17.14 -3.60
C LYS A 423 -20.07 16.71 -3.63
N CYS A 424 -20.50 15.88 -2.70
CA CYS A 424 -21.90 15.45 -2.64
C CYS A 424 -22.85 16.62 -2.26
N GLN A 425 -22.41 17.51 -1.38
CA GLN A 425 -23.17 18.69 -0.98
C GLN A 425 -23.33 19.69 -2.15
N SER A 426 -22.29 19.91 -2.94
CA SER A 426 -22.33 20.82 -4.08
C SER A 426 -23.18 20.32 -5.25
N GLN A 427 -23.45 19.02 -5.34
CA GLN A 427 -24.38 18.43 -6.33
C GLN A 427 -25.85 18.44 -5.88
N SER A 428 -26.10 18.66 -4.59
CA SER A 428 -27.44 18.69 -3.99
C SER A 428 -27.99 20.12 -3.79
N SER A 429 -27.16 21.12 -4.09
CA SER A 429 -27.47 22.56 -4.07
C SER A 429 -27.69 23.04 -5.49
#